data_AF-A0A7D9II47-F1
#
_entry.id   AF-A0A7D9II47-F1
#
_cell.length_a   1.000
_cell.length_b   1.000
_cell.length_c   1.000
_cell.angle_alpha   90.00
_cell.angle_beta   90.00
_cell.angle_gamma   90.00
#
_symmetry.space_group_name_H-M   'P 1'
#
loop_
_entity.id
_entity.type
_entity.pdbx_description
1 polymer ?
#
loop_
_entity_poly.entity_id
_entity_poly.type
_entity_poly.pdbx_seq_one_letter_code
_entity_poly.pdbx_strand_id
1 'polypeptide(L)' 'MWISFTDAIPEPPRLRIGNELIERVNAFKLLGVSFQNNLKWNAHVEEITRKANKRLYHLRECRKSPLPAEV' A
#
# COMPACT_ATOMS: atom_id res chain seq x y z
N MET A 1 -5.56 -4.82 13.13
CA MET A 1 -6.18 -3.64 12.48
C MET A 1 -7.68 -3.75 12.60
N TRP A 2 -8.41 -2.65 12.76
CA TRP A 2 -9.88 -2.62 12.73
C TRP A 2 -10.33 -1.93 11.45
N ILE A 3 -11.27 -2.54 10.74
CA ILE A 3 -11.91 -1.98 9.56
C ILE A 3 -13.41 -2.10 9.81
N SER A 4 -14.09 -0.97 9.98
CA SER A 4 -15.55 -0.93 9.96
C SER A 4 -16.00 -0.11 8.77
N PHE A 5 -17.02 -0.58 8.05
CA PHE A 5 -17.65 0.14 6.96
C PHE A 5 -18.91 0.91 7.42
N THR A 6 -19.12 1.01 8.73
CA THR A 6 -20.22 1.73 9.35
C THR A 6 -19.82 3.17 9.67
N ASP A 7 -20.74 4.12 9.51
CA ASP A 7 -20.52 5.55 9.85
C ASP A 7 -20.21 5.76 11.34
N ALA A 8 -20.74 4.89 12.20
CA ALA A 8 -20.32 4.84 13.59
C ALA A 8 -18.95 4.15 13.68
N ILE A 9 -17.97 4.85 14.24
CA ILE A 9 -16.64 4.30 14.57
C ILE A 9 -16.57 4.08 16.08
N PRO A 10 -17.26 3.08 16.66
CA PRO A 10 -16.95 2.69 18.03
C PRO A 10 -15.53 2.13 18.02
N GLU A 11 -14.68 2.61 18.94
CA GLU A 11 -13.39 1.96 19.15
C GLU A 11 -13.64 0.51 19.55
N PRO A 12 -13.11 -0.48 18.79
CA PRO A 12 -13.33 -1.87 19.15
C PRO A 12 -12.64 -2.19 20.48
N PRO A 13 -13.00 -3.30 21.15
CA PRO A 13 -12.26 -3.79 22.31
C PRO A 13 -10.79 -4.09 21.97
N ARG A 14 -9.88 -3.93 22.93
CA ARG A 14 -8.49 -4.35 22.78
C ARG A 14 -8.40 -5.86 22.96
N LEU A 15 -7.83 -6.55 21.97
CA LEU A 15 -7.67 -8.01 22.02
C LEU A 15 -6.45 -8.39 22.86
N ARG A 16 -6.60 -9.47 23.64
CA ARG A 16 -5.52 -10.08 24.42
C ARG A 16 -5.39 -11.55 24.06
N ILE A 17 -4.16 -12.04 23.96
CA ILE A 17 -3.85 -13.47 23.84
C ILE A 17 -3.10 -13.85 25.12
N GLY A 18 -3.74 -14.63 25.99
CA GLY A 18 -3.24 -14.84 27.35
C GLY A 18 -3.13 -13.52 28.11
N ASN A 19 -1.92 -13.19 28.58
CA ASN A 19 -1.64 -11.94 29.30
C ASN A 19 -1.20 -10.78 28.40
N GLU A 20 -0.88 -11.04 27.12
CA GLU A 20 -0.35 -10.01 26.21
C GLU A 20 -1.44 -9.28 25.44
N LEU A 21 -1.21 -7.99 25.19
CA LEU A 21 -2.08 -7.13 24.40
C LEU A 21 -1.66 -7.19 22.92
N ILE A 22 -2.60 -7.43 22.01
CA ILE A 22 -2.31 -7.39 20.58
C ILE A 22 -2.15 -5.94 20.12
N GLU A 23 -1.02 -5.61 19.50
CA GLU A 23 -0.77 -4.31 18.91
C GLU A 23 -1.73 -4.03 17.73
N ARG A 24 -2.25 -2.79 17.67
CA ARG A 24 -3.06 -2.34 16.54
C ARG A 24 -2.16 -1.70 15.49
N VAL A 25 -2.09 -2.33 14.32
CA VAL A 25 -1.49 -1.72 13.13
C VAL A 25 -2.47 -0.81 12.40
N ASN A 26 -1.93 0.28 11.84
CA ASN A 26 -2.70 1.30 11.11
C ASN A 26 -2.86 0.99 9.62
N ALA A 27 -1.99 0.18 9.05
CA ALA A 27 -2.07 -0.29 7.68
C ALA A 27 -1.54 -1.73 7.56
N PHE A 28 -2.13 -2.52 6.67
CA PHE A 28 -1.60 -3.84 6.32
C PHE A 28 -1.97 -4.22 4.90
N LYS A 29 -1.31 -5.25 4.37
CA LYS A 29 -1.55 -5.77 3.04
C LYS A 29 -2.44 -7.01 3.09
N LEU A 30 -3.60 -6.97 2.44
CA LEU A 30 -4.52 -8.08 2.29
C LEU A 30 -4.72 -8.37 0.80
N LEU A 31 -4.48 -9.60 0.37
CA LEU A 31 -4.65 -10.04 -1.04
C LEU A 31 -3.90 -9.14 -2.06
N GLY A 32 -2.76 -8.57 -1.66
CA GLY A 32 -1.97 -7.67 -2.53
C GLY A 32 -2.35 -6.19 -2.44
N VAL A 33 -3.39 -5.86 -1.68
CA VAL A 33 -3.94 -4.51 -1.52
C VAL A 33 -3.61 -3.95 -0.14
N SER A 34 -3.13 -2.71 -0.07
CA SER A 34 -2.80 -2.07 1.21
C SER A 34 -4.03 -1.36 1.78
N PHE A 35 -4.56 -1.88 2.88
CA PHE A 35 -5.68 -1.31 3.61
C PHE A 35 -5.18 -0.41 4.73
N GLN A 36 -5.88 0.70 4.98
CA GLN A 36 -5.62 1.61 6.08
C GLN A 36 -6.82 1.63 7.04
N ASN A 37 -6.57 1.85 8.33
CA ASN A 37 -7.61 1.90 9.37
C ASN A 37 -8.62 3.05 9.20
N ASN A 38 -8.21 4.12 8.51
CA ASN A 38 -9.03 5.28 8.20
C ASN A 38 -9.87 5.11 6.91
N LEU A 39 -9.93 3.89 6.37
CA LEU A 39 -10.58 3.56 5.08
C LEU A 39 -10.08 4.37 3.88
N LYS A 40 -8.96 5.09 4.03
CA LYS A 40 -8.30 5.77 2.92
C LYS A 40 -7.40 4.79 2.19
N TRP A 41 -7.11 5.15 0.96
CA TRP A 41 -6.32 4.36 0.03
C TRP A 41 -5.00 5.04 -0.34
N ASN A 42 -4.67 6.14 0.35
CA ASN A 42 -3.53 6.99 0.02
C ASN A 42 -2.22 6.20 -0.02
N ALA A 43 -1.98 5.35 1.00
CA ALA A 43 -0.77 4.52 1.04
C ALA A 43 -0.71 3.52 -0.13
N HIS A 44 -1.85 2.95 -0.50
CA HIS A 44 -1.92 2.02 -1.63
C HIS A 44 -1.70 2.72 -2.97
N VAL A 45 -2.35 3.87 -3.17
CA VAL A 45 -2.21 4.69 -4.37
C VAL A 45 -0.78 5.16 -4.53
N GLU A 46 -0.13 5.60 -3.44
CA GLU A 46 1.27 5.99 -3.44
C GLU A 46 2.19 4.81 -3.79
N GLU A 47 1.95 3.63 -3.20
CA GLU A 47 2.71 2.41 -3.51
C GLU A 47 2.63 2.06 -5.01
N ILE A 48 1.43 2.08 -5.59
CA ILE A 48 1.21 1.80 -7.01
C ILE A 48 1.87 2.87 -7.88
N THR A 49 1.63 4.15 -7.57
CA THR A 49 2.18 5.28 -8.34
C THR A 49 3.70 5.25 -8.35
N ARG A 50 4.34 4.95 -7.21
CA ARG A 50 5.79 4.79 -7.13
C ARG A 50 6.31 3.66 -8.03
N LYS A 51 5.62 2.52 -8.05
CA LYS A 51 5.97 1.38 -8.93
C LYS A 51 5.81 1.75 -10.41
N ALA A 52 4.74 2.45 -10.77
CA ALA A 52 4.48 2.91 -12.12
C ALA A 52 5.56 3.91 -12.57
N ASN A 53 5.87 4.91 -11.74
CA ASN A 53 6.90 5.91 -12.01
C ASN A 53 8.27 5.28 -12.24
N LYS A 54 8.66 4.28 -11.44
CA LYS A 54 9.92 3.55 -11.65
C LYS A 54 9.99 2.86 -13.01
N ARG A 55 8.89 2.22 -13.44
CA ARG A 55 8.80 1.56 -14.76
C ARG A 55 8.86 2.58 -15.90
N LEU A 56 8.10 3.67 -15.77
CA LEU A 56 8.11 4.76 -16.74
C LEU A 56 9.48 5.42 -16.86
N TYR A 57 10.20 5.57 -15.75
CA TYR A 57 11.56 6.07 -15.76
C TYR A 57 12.47 5.20 -16.62
N HIS A 58 12.51 3.88 -16.38
CA HIS A 58 13.30 2.98 -17.23
C HIS A 58 12.90 3.04 -18.70
N LEU A 59 11.60 3.09 -19.02
CA LEU A 59 11.13 3.23 -20.41
C LEU A 59 11.61 4.54 -21.06
N ARG A 60 11.61 5.65 -20.32
CA ARG A 60 12.13 6.93 -20.79
C ARG A 60 13.62 6.87 -21.06
N GLU A 61 14.39 6.20 -20.20
CA GLU A 61 15.83 6.02 -20.39
C GLU A 61 16.13 5.12 -21.61
N CYS A 62 15.41 4.01 -21.79
CA CYS A 62 15.56 3.16 -22.99
C CYS A 62 15.24 3.91 -24.29
N ARG A 63 14.33 4.89 -24.26
CA ARG A 63 14.04 5.73 -25.44
C ARG A 63 15.17 6.71 -25.74
N LYS A 64 15.95 7.12 -24.74
CA LYS A 64 17.08 8.03 -24.91
C LYS A 64 18.33 7.33 -25.43
N SER A 65 18.47 6.01 -25.19
CA SER A 65 19.62 5.29 -25.70
C SER A 65 19.58 5.23 -27.23
N PRO A 66 20.69 5.54 -27.94
CA PRO A 66 20.76 5.32 -29.37
C PRO A 66 20.52 3.83 -29.64
N LEU A 67 19.67 3.55 -30.64
CA LEU A 67 19.53 2.19 -31.15
C LEU A 67 20.91 1.74 -31.66
N PRO A 68 21.33 0.48 -31.42
CA PRO A 68 22.55 -0.03 -31.99
C PRO A 68 22.48 0.15 -33.51
N ALA A 69 23.49 0.80 -34.09
CA ALA A 69 23.58 0.95 -35.54
C ALA A 69 23.56 -0.45 -36.16
N GLU A 70 22.66 -0.67 -37.11
CA GLU A 70 22.63 -1.91 -37.90
C GLU A 70 23.99 -2.04 -38.60
N VAL A 71 24.70 -3.12 -38.27
CA VAL A 71 26.00 -3.49 -38.86
C VAL A 71 25.76 -4.33 -40.10
#